data_AF-A0AAU5QNW0-F1
#
_entry.id   AF-A0AAU5QNW0-F1
#
_cell.length_a   1.000
_cell.length_b   1.000
_cell.length_c   1.000
_cell.angle_alpha   90.00
_cell.angle_beta   90.00
_cell.angle_gamma   90.00
#
_symmetry.space_group_name_H-M   'P 1'
#
loop_
_entity.id
_entity.type
_entity.pdbx_description
1 polymer ?
#
loop_
_entity_poly.entity_id
_entity_poly.type
_entity_poly.pdbx_seq_one_letter_code
_entity_poly.pdbx_strand_id
1 'polypeptide(L)'
;MSSSSTGSAAGLTVDDVDLADPSFWRLPRRQRLRSFALLRQLDAPRHFGSEPGFFALVKHADVQEASRTPGNFASAPGVTTPEPAAWAKAVFGNSMVNMDGAEHAALRKIVARAFTPRLLAAAEDNVREVAHRIVAEVVRDRPGDFVASVASRMPFEVICDLMGIPPLYRRQIARRVDEASQNVGVRRSRLRVPGRGLRALAHMQWMMARLARERRRQPADDLVSALVCADIDGQALTARQLGAFFSLLLVAGVETTRNAIAHGLVLLSEHPEQRELLASDFDRYADGAMEEVVRHSTPIIQFRRTVSTACELGGREFAPGEKVVLFYASANRDERVFEDPDAFDITRNPNPHLGYGGGGPHYCLGAHLARQEMKAIFQELLTVPPALRAVGAAELVDSSFDNRVRSLPFAFGPTHTGGDAGADLRADLGADLGAIDFGPVDGRGAVPKRAVDRPC
;
A
#
# COMPACT_ATOMS: atom_id res chain seq x y z
N MET A 1 8.34 48.25 14.39
CA MET A 1 7.58 48.12 13.13
C MET A 1 8.14 46.92 12.39
N SER A 2 7.62 45.74 12.71
CA SER A 2 8.05 44.48 12.09
C SER A 2 6.96 44.07 11.11
N SER A 3 7.24 44.19 9.82
CA SER A 3 6.35 43.81 8.74
C SER A 3 6.24 42.29 8.69
N SER A 4 5.08 41.77 9.10
CA SER A 4 4.59 40.44 8.78
C SER A 4 4.42 40.31 7.27
N SER A 5 5.30 39.57 6.60
CA SER A 5 5.06 39.15 5.22
C SER A 5 4.05 38.00 5.24
N THR A 6 2.79 38.33 5.01
CA THR A 6 1.77 37.41 4.54
C THR A 6 2.24 36.83 3.20
N GLY A 7 2.79 35.62 3.21
CA GLY A 7 3.11 34.87 2.00
C GLY A 7 1.82 34.62 1.23
N SER A 8 1.66 35.33 0.11
CA SER A 8 0.62 35.10 -0.88
C SER A 8 0.59 33.64 -1.30
N ALA A 9 -0.60 33.03 -1.36
CA ALA A 9 -0.85 31.70 -1.90
C ALA A 9 -0.60 31.70 -3.42
N ALA A 10 0.67 31.71 -3.83
CA ALA A 10 1.03 31.39 -5.20
C ALA A 10 0.53 29.97 -5.52
N GLY A 11 -0.28 29.84 -6.57
CA GLY A 11 -0.85 28.55 -6.96
C GLY A 11 0.26 27.57 -7.32
N LEU A 12 0.29 26.41 -6.65
CA LEU A 12 1.20 25.31 -6.97
C LEU A 12 1.11 24.97 -8.46
N THR A 13 2.23 25.04 -9.17
CA THR A 13 2.33 24.69 -10.59
C THR A 13 2.98 23.32 -10.77
N VAL A 14 2.93 22.78 -11.99
CA VAL A 14 3.54 21.47 -12.29
C VAL A 14 5.07 21.50 -12.19
N ASP A 15 5.69 22.67 -12.34
CA ASP A 15 7.15 22.85 -12.27
C ASP A 15 7.69 22.91 -10.84
N ASP A 16 6.80 23.14 -9.86
CA ASP A 16 7.13 23.06 -8.44
C ASP A 16 7.17 21.60 -7.93
N VAL A 17 6.75 20.63 -8.75
CA VAL A 17 6.70 19.22 -8.36
C VAL A 17 8.03 18.55 -8.69
N ASP A 18 8.71 18.00 -7.69
CA ASP A 18 9.84 17.09 -7.86
C ASP A 18 9.66 15.81 -7.03
N LEU A 19 9.27 14.72 -7.68
CA LEU A 19 9.05 13.42 -7.03
C LEU A 19 10.35 12.72 -6.62
N ALA A 20 11.51 13.16 -7.16
CA ALA A 20 12.82 12.64 -6.80
C ALA A 20 13.41 13.33 -5.56
N ASP A 21 12.93 14.52 -5.20
CA ASP A 21 13.34 15.22 -3.98
C ASP A 21 12.70 14.56 -2.73
N PRO A 22 13.49 14.08 -1.76
CA PRO A 22 12.97 13.63 -0.47
C PRO A 22 12.11 14.65 0.28
N SER A 23 12.31 15.96 0.04
CA SER A 23 11.53 17.03 0.68
C SER A 23 10.05 16.96 0.30
N PHE A 24 9.74 16.57 -0.94
CA PHE A 24 8.37 16.36 -1.43
C PHE A 24 7.60 15.36 -0.56
N TRP A 25 8.27 14.29 -0.14
CA TRP A 25 7.67 13.21 0.64
C TRP A 25 7.40 13.57 2.11
N ARG A 26 7.86 14.75 2.55
CA ARG A 26 7.54 15.35 3.86
C ARG A 26 6.35 16.30 3.80
N LEU A 27 5.88 16.65 2.60
CA LEU A 27 4.73 17.53 2.44
C LEU A 27 3.47 16.84 2.99
N PRO A 28 2.54 17.63 3.55
CA PRO A 28 1.22 17.13 3.92
C PRO A 28 0.60 16.35 2.76
N ARG A 29 -0.05 15.23 3.10
CA ARG A 29 -0.58 14.29 2.10
C ARG A 29 -1.47 14.96 1.05
N ARG A 30 -2.28 15.94 1.45
CA ARG A 30 -3.14 16.75 0.57
C ARG A 30 -2.35 17.49 -0.50
N GLN A 31 -1.23 18.10 -0.13
CA GLN A 31 -0.37 18.81 -1.07
C GLN A 31 0.26 17.83 -2.07
N ARG A 32 0.72 16.65 -1.60
CA ARG A 32 1.22 15.58 -2.49
C ARG A 32 0.15 15.11 -3.48
N LEU A 33 -1.09 14.91 -3.02
CA LEU A 33 -2.20 14.53 -3.90
C LEU A 33 -2.53 15.61 -4.93
N ARG A 34 -2.47 16.89 -4.56
CA ARG A 34 -2.62 18.03 -5.50
C ARG A 34 -1.51 18.03 -6.55
N SER A 35 -0.26 17.79 -6.16
CA SER A 35 0.84 17.64 -7.12
C SER A 35 0.60 16.50 -8.11
N PHE A 36 0.10 15.36 -7.64
CA PHE A 36 -0.29 14.26 -8.52
C PHE A 36 -1.43 14.64 -9.47
N ALA A 37 -2.43 15.40 -9.01
CA ALA A 37 -3.51 15.90 -9.87
C ALA A 37 -2.97 16.79 -11.00
N LEU A 38 -2.01 17.68 -10.71
CA LEU A 38 -1.33 18.49 -11.73
C LEU A 38 -0.58 17.61 -12.74
N LEU A 39 0.15 16.60 -12.28
CA LEU A 39 0.87 15.67 -13.16
C LEU A 39 -0.08 14.85 -14.04
N ARG A 40 -1.27 14.49 -13.54
CA ARG A 40 -2.29 13.80 -14.33
C ARG A 40 -2.84 14.64 -15.49
N GLN A 41 -2.66 15.97 -15.49
CA GLN A 41 -3.09 16.83 -16.60
C GLN A 41 -2.08 16.89 -17.75
N LEU A 42 -0.86 16.38 -17.57
CA LEU A 42 0.14 16.34 -18.64
C LEU A 42 -0.24 15.31 -19.70
N ASP A 43 0.11 15.59 -20.96
CA ASP A 43 -0.14 14.66 -22.07
C ASP A 43 0.74 13.41 -21.99
N ALA A 44 1.96 13.54 -21.46
CA ALA A 44 2.94 12.46 -21.35
C ALA A 44 3.58 12.34 -19.95
N PRO A 45 4.07 11.14 -19.56
CA PRO A 45 4.80 10.93 -18.31
C PRO A 45 6.01 11.86 -18.15
N ARG A 46 6.08 12.58 -17.01
CA ARG A 46 7.21 13.47 -16.68
C ARG A 46 8.39 12.66 -16.11
N HIS A 47 9.60 13.06 -16.50
CA HIS A 47 10.86 12.53 -15.95
C HIS A 47 11.27 13.27 -14.67
N PHE A 48 11.82 12.54 -13.70
CA PHE A 48 12.31 13.05 -12.41
C PHE A 48 13.69 12.48 -12.05
N GLY A 49 14.49 13.29 -11.36
CA GLY A 49 15.82 12.92 -10.87
C GLY A 49 16.94 13.07 -11.91
N SER A 50 18.18 12.99 -11.43
CA SER A 50 19.39 13.00 -12.27
C SER A 50 19.66 11.62 -12.87
N GLU A 51 20.20 11.58 -14.08
CA GLU A 51 20.53 10.34 -14.79
C GLU A 51 21.33 9.32 -13.93
N PRO A 52 20.86 8.07 -13.77
CA PRO A 52 19.58 7.55 -14.27
C PRO A 52 18.40 7.94 -13.37
N GLY A 53 17.46 8.73 -13.90
CA GLY A 53 16.22 9.13 -13.24
C GLY A 53 15.07 8.12 -13.42
N PHE A 54 13.83 8.59 -13.43
CA PHE A 54 12.65 7.78 -13.75
C PHE A 54 11.51 8.60 -14.34
N PHE A 55 10.62 7.94 -15.10
CA PHE A 55 9.36 8.51 -15.56
C PHE A 55 8.21 8.16 -14.61
N ALA A 56 7.37 9.13 -14.27
CA ALA A 56 6.24 8.94 -13.37
C ALA A 56 4.96 8.57 -14.13
N LEU A 57 4.46 7.36 -13.92
CA LEU A 57 3.13 6.95 -14.35
C LEU A 57 2.13 7.28 -13.24
N VAL A 58 1.31 8.30 -13.47
CA VAL A 58 0.40 8.88 -12.46
C VAL A 58 -1.09 8.72 -12.82
N LYS A 59 -1.41 8.41 -14.08
CA LYS A 59 -2.77 8.12 -14.53
C LYS A 59 -3.11 6.66 -14.26
N HIS A 60 -4.38 6.39 -13.95
CA HIS A 60 -4.84 5.04 -13.62
C HIS A 60 -4.61 4.05 -14.77
N ALA A 61 -4.96 4.44 -16.00
CA ALA A 61 -4.78 3.60 -17.19
C ALA A 61 -3.31 3.22 -17.42
N ASP A 62 -2.38 4.17 -17.32
CA ASP A 62 -0.95 3.91 -17.53
C ASP A 62 -0.38 2.97 -16.47
N VAL A 63 -0.75 3.18 -15.19
CA VAL A 63 -0.32 2.31 -14.09
C VAL A 63 -0.88 0.90 -14.25
N GLN A 64 -2.13 0.77 -14.69
CA GLN A 64 -2.77 -0.51 -14.94
C GLN A 64 -2.11 -1.25 -16.12
N GLU A 65 -1.88 -0.56 -17.23
CA GLU A 65 -1.27 -1.13 -18.43
C GLU A 65 0.16 -1.61 -18.14
N ALA A 66 0.98 -0.78 -17.51
CA ALA A 66 2.34 -1.16 -17.12
C ALA A 66 2.37 -2.33 -16.13
N SER A 67 1.33 -2.51 -15.30
CA SER A 67 1.21 -3.67 -14.41
C SER A 67 0.86 -4.96 -15.16
N ARG A 68 0.16 -4.85 -16.29
CA ARG A 68 -0.36 -5.98 -17.09
C ARG A 68 0.53 -6.41 -18.24
N THR A 69 1.53 -5.59 -18.60
CA THR A 69 2.48 -5.86 -19.69
C THR A 69 3.91 -6.08 -19.18
N PRO A 70 4.15 -7.17 -18.41
CA PRO A 70 5.47 -7.46 -17.82
C PRO A 70 6.57 -7.73 -18.87
N GLY A 71 6.20 -8.01 -20.13
CA GLY A 71 7.16 -8.12 -21.24
C GLY A 71 7.78 -6.78 -21.64
N ASN A 72 7.04 -5.68 -21.43
CA ASN A 72 7.51 -4.32 -21.66
C ASN A 72 8.07 -3.71 -20.37
N PHE A 73 7.45 -4.00 -19.22
CA PHE A 73 7.77 -3.41 -17.93
C PHE A 73 8.14 -4.48 -16.89
N ALA A 74 9.43 -4.80 -16.81
CA ALA A 74 9.98 -5.87 -15.98
C ALA A 74 10.15 -5.47 -14.49
N SER A 75 10.03 -6.44 -13.59
CA SER A 75 10.22 -6.28 -12.13
C SER A 75 11.59 -6.76 -11.64
N ALA A 76 12.26 -7.67 -12.36
CA ALA A 76 13.46 -8.39 -11.92
C ALA A 76 14.67 -7.51 -11.60
N PRO A 77 14.93 -6.38 -12.30
CA PRO A 77 15.98 -5.45 -11.88
C PRO A 77 15.72 -4.82 -10.50
N GLY A 78 14.46 -4.80 -10.07
CA GLY A 78 14.03 -4.32 -8.76
C GLY A 78 12.75 -3.49 -8.85
N VAL A 79 11.92 -3.59 -7.82
CA VAL A 79 10.64 -2.86 -7.72
C VAL A 79 10.68 -1.64 -6.81
N THR A 80 11.80 -1.42 -6.10
CA THR A 80 11.97 -0.28 -5.17
C THR A 80 12.96 0.75 -5.73
N THR A 81 12.89 1.97 -5.21
CA THR A 81 13.86 3.04 -5.47
C THR A 81 14.48 3.49 -4.14
N PRO A 82 15.81 3.34 -3.94
CA PRO A 82 16.78 2.74 -4.84
C PRO A 82 16.60 1.22 -4.99
N GLU A 83 17.32 0.66 -5.96
CA GLU A 83 17.37 -0.78 -6.21
C GLU A 83 17.86 -1.55 -4.98
N PRO A 84 17.31 -2.75 -4.71
CA PRO A 84 17.94 -3.66 -3.78
C PRO A 84 19.37 -3.93 -4.25
N ALA A 85 20.34 -3.85 -3.33
CA ALA A 85 21.73 -4.11 -3.67
C ALA A 85 21.90 -5.54 -4.20
N ALA A 86 22.71 -5.74 -5.24
CA ALA A 86 22.90 -7.06 -5.88
C ALA A 86 23.35 -8.15 -4.89
N TRP A 87 24.14 -7.80 -3.88
CA TRP A 87 24.56 -8.73 -2.82
C TRP A 87 23.38 -9.23 -1.99
N ALA A 88 22.31 -8.46 -1.83
CA ALA A 88 21.12 -8.88 -1.06
C ALA A 88 20.42 -10.05 -1.74
N LYS A 89 20.33 -10.06 -3.07
CA LYS A 89 19.83 -11.21 -3.86
C LYS A 89 20.70 -12.46 -3.66
N ALA A 90 22.02 -12.28 -3.61
CA ALA A 90 22.95 -13.39 -3.39
C ALA A 90 22.83 -13.98 -1.98
N VAL A 91 22.64 -13.13 -0.95
CA VAL A 91 22.59 -13.53 0.46
C VAL A 91 21.22 -14.06 0.86
N PHE A 92 20.14 -13.43 0.44
CA PHE A 92 18.78 -13.73 0.92
C PHE A 92 17.92 -14.51 -0.07
N GLY A 93 18.42 -14.79 -1.28
CA GLY A 93 17.64 -15.33 -2.37
C GLY A 93 16.89 -14.23 -3.14
N ASN A 94 16.37 -14.60 -4.31
CA ASN A 94 15.57 -13.68 -5.09
C ASN A 94 14.14 -13.65 -4.55
N SER A 95 13.62 -12.46 -4.24
CA SER A 95 12.24 -12.31 -3.78
C SER A 95 11.30 -12.41 -4.98
N MET A 96 10.16 -13.08 -4.81
CA MET A 96 9.16 -13.25 -5.88
C MET A 96 8.67 -11.93 -6.48
N VAL A 97 8.69 -10.85 -5.70
CA VAL A 97 8.32 -9.50 -6.18
C VAL A 97 9.35 -8.92 -7.18
N ASN A 98 10.59 -9.43 -7.18
CA ASN A 98 11.67 -9.04 -8.09
C ASN A 98 12.02 -10.20 -9.05
N MET A 99 11.00 -10.92 -9.55
CA MET A 99 11.14 -11.96 -10.57
C MET A 99 10.17 -11.68 -11.71
N ASP A 100 10.49 -12.18 -12.91
CA ASP A 100 9.59 -12.09 -14.07
C ASP A 100 9.44 -13.47 -14.74
N GLY A 101 8.52 -13.55 -15.70
CA GLY A 101 8.38 -14.69 -16.62
C GLY A 101 8.16 -16.04 -15.92
N ALA A 102 8.84 -17.07 -16.44
CA ALA A 102 8.66 -18.45 -16.00
C ALA A 102 9.10 -18.69 -14.55
N GLU A 103 10.17 -18.03 -14.07
CA GLU A 103 10.64 -18.18 -12.69
C GLU A 103 9.59 -17.65 -11.70
N HIS A 104 9.07 -16.45 -11.96
CA HIS A 104 7.98 -15.87 -11.16
C HIS A 104 6.72 -16.74 -11.20
N ALA A 105 6.29 -17.17 -12.40
CA ALA A 105 5.08 -17.98 -12.56
C ALA A 105 5.18 -19.33 -11.83
N ALA A 106 6.33 -20.01 -11.91
CA ALA A 106 6.56 -21.27 -11.21
C ALA A 106 6.51 -21.09 -9.69
N LEU A 107 7.24 -20.10 -9.15
CA LEU A 107 7.25 -19.84 -7.71
C LEU A 107 5.85 -19.45 -7.19
N ARG A 108 5.16 -18.54 -7.91
CA ARG A 108 3.82 -18.10 -7.54
C ARG A 108 2.81 -19.25 -7.59
N LYS A 109 2.92 -20.16 -8.55
CA LYS A 109 2.07 -21.36 -8.65
C LYS A 109 2.24 -22.28 -7.44
N ILE A 110 3.49 -22.54 -7.02
CA ILE A 110 3.78 -23.36 -5.82
C ILE A 110 3.15 -22.70 -4.59
N VAL A 111 3.38 -21.40 -4.41
CA VAL A 111 2.86 -20.68 -3.24
C VAL A 111 1.33 -20.65 -3.25
N ALA A 112 0.69 -20.34 -4.39
CA ALA A 112 -0.76 -20.28 -4.49
C ALA A 112 -1.43 -21.62 -4.16
N ARG A 113 -0.82 -22.74 -4.56
CA ARG A 113 -1.32 -24.09 -4.23
C ARG A 113 -1.22 -24.44 -2.75
N ALA A 114 -0.29 -23.83 -2.02
CA ALA A 114 -0.16 -24.04 -0.58
C ALA A 114 -1.38 -23.50 0.20
N PHE A 115 -2.12 -22.53 -0.37
CA PHE A 115 -3.38 -22.03 0.15
C PHE A 115 -4.55 -22.95 -0.21
N THR A 116 -4.52 -24.17 0.32
CA THR A 116 -5.62 -25.14 0.15
C THR A 116 -6.92 -24.62 0.81
N PRO A 117 -8.12 -25.08 0.38
CA PRO A 117 -9.38 -24.69 1.01
C PRO A 117 -9.42 -24.88 2.54
N ARG A 118 -8.77 -25.95 3.04
CA ARG A 118 -8.64 -26.20 4.48
C ARG A 118 -7.79 -25.13 5.17
N LEU A 119 -6.65 -24.75 4.59
CA LEU A 119 -5.79 -23.71 5.16
C LEU A 119 -6.47 -22.33 5.10
N LEU A 120 -7.25 -22.06 4.05
CA LEU A 120 -8.05 -20.84 3.93
C LEU A 120 -9.13 -20.77 5.00
N ALA A 121 -9.91 -21.83 5.20
CA ALA A 121 -10.92 -21.88 6.26
C ALA A 121 -10.30 -21.72 7.66
N ALA A 122 -9.19 -22.41 7.93
CA ALA A 122 -8.45 -22.26 9.19
C ALA A 122 -7.90 -20.83 9.37
N ALA A 123 -7.50 -20.16 8.27
CA ALA A 123 -7.06 -18.77 8.30
C ALA A 123 -8.23 -17.82 8.63
N GLU A 124 -9.43 -18.06 8.08
CA GLU A 124 -10.63 -17.27 8.40
C GLU A 124 -11.03 -17.39 9.88
N ASP A 125 -11.01 -18.60 10.44
CA ASP A 125 -11.27 -18.84 11.86
C ASP A 125 -10.24 -18.12 12.75
N ASN A 126 -8.96 -18.28 12.42
CA ASN A 126 -7.86 -17.62 13.10
C ASN A 126 -7.98 -16.09 13.04
N VAL A 127 -8.30 -15.51 11.88
CA VAL A 127 -8.53 -14.07 11.71
C VAL A 127 -9.59 -13.55 12.69
N ARG A 128 -10.72 -14.26 12.82
CA ARG A 128 -11.78 -13.88 13.78
C ARG A 128 -11.31 -13.98 15.23
N GLU A 129 -10.64 -15.07 15.59
CA GLU A 129 -10.13 -15.27 16.95
C GLU A 129 -9.10 -14.19 17.35
N VAL A 130 -8.17 -13.88 16.44
CA VAL A 130 -7.15 -12.84 16.65
C VAL A 130 -7.82 -11.47 16.82
N ALA A 131 -8.77 -11.11 15.95
CA ALA A 131 -9.49 -9.85 16.05
C ALA A 131 -10.20 -9.70 17.41
N HIS A 132 -10.99 -10.70 17.81
CA HIS A 132 -11.69 -10.72 19.08
C HIS A 132 -10.72 -10.60 20.27
N ARG A 133 -9.62 -11.36 20.28
CA ARG A 133 -8.61 -11.31 21.35
C ARG A 133 -7.96 -9.93 21.45
N ILE A 134 -7.53 -9.36 20.32
CA ILE A 134 -6.91 -8.04 20.28
C ILE A 134 -7.85 -6.98 20.84
N VAL A 135 -9.11 -6.96 20.39
CA VAL A 135 -10.08 -5.97 20.84
C VAL A 135 -10.44 -6.15 22.31
N ALA A 136 -10.61 -7.38 22.80
CA ALA A 136 -10.86 -7.65 24.22
C ALA A 136 -9.72 -7.13 25.12
N GLU A 137 -8.46 -7.33 24.72
CA GLU A 137 -7.30 -6.80 25.46
C GLU A 137 -7.26 -5.27 25.42
N VAL A 138 -7.56 -4.64 24.28
CA VAL A 138 -7.59 -3.18 24.15
C VAL A 138 -8.71 -2.55 24.98
N VAL A 139 -9.87 -3.19 25.08
CA VAL A 139 -10.97 -2.75 25.96
C VAL A 139 -10.58 -2.84 27.43
N ARG A 140 -9.84 -3.87 27.82
CA ARG A 140 -9.37 -4.06 29.20
C ARG A 140 -8.26 -3.06 29.56
N ASP A 141 -7.25 -2.93 28.72
CA ASP A 141 -5.99 -2.26 29.05
C ASP A 141 -6.00 -0.77 28.68
N ARG A 142 -6.94 -0.34 27.83
CA ARG A 142 -7.11 1.05 27.37
C ARG A 142 -5.79 1.72 26.95
N PRO A 143 -5.01 1.12 26.03
CA PRO A 143 -3.73 1.67 25.62
C PRO A 143 -3.91 2.99 24.87
N GLY A 144 -2.85 3.80 24.83
CA GLY A 144 -2.89 5.13 24.20
C GLY A 144 -2.57 5.16 22.71
N ASP A 145 -2.06 4.07 22.12
CA ASP A 145 -1.66 4.01 20.69
C ASP A 145 -2.34 2.84 19.97
N PHE A 146 -3.16 3.15 18.97
CA PHE A 146 -3.92 2.18 18.19
C PHE A 146 -3.02 1.34 17.30
N VAL A 147 -1.93 1.93 16.82
CA VAL A 147 -1.05 1.25 15.88
C VAL A 147 -0.33 0.09 16.56
N ALA A 148 0.30 0.32 17.72
CA ALA A 148 0.96 -0.73 18.48
C ALA A 148 -0.01 -1.75 19.09
N SER A 149 -1.21 -1.31 19.50
CA SER A 149 -2.15 -2.15 20.25
C SER A 149 -3.17 -2.90 19.40
N VAL A 150 -3.41 -2.49 18.15
CA VAL A 150 -4.38 -3.12 17.24
C VAL A 150 -3.79 -3.34 15.86
N ALA A 151 -3.48 -2.25 15.13
CA ALA A 151 -3.23 -2.31 13.69
C ALA A 151 -1.99 -3.15 13.34
N SER A 152 -0.94 -3.11 14.16
CA SER A 152 0.27 -3.92 13.94
C SER A 152 0.08 -5.38 14.35
N ARG A 153 -0.73 -5.61 15.39
CA ARG A 153 -0.93 -6.95 15.95
C ARG A 153 -1.74 -7.84 15.03
N MET A 154 -2.79 -7.29 14.44
CA MET A 154 -3.72 -8.04 13.60
C MET A 154 -3.02 -8.84 12.49
N PRO A 155 -2.35 -8.23 11.50
CA PRO A 155 -1.68 -8.98 10.45
C PRO A 155 -0.50 -9.80 10.97
N PHE A 156 0.19 -9.33 12.01
CA PHE A 156 1.36 -10.03 12.55
C PHE A 156 0.99 -11.35 13.21
N GLU A 157 -0.04 -11.37 14.06
CA GLU A 157 -0.51 -12.56 14.75
C GLU A 157 -1.10 -13.56 13.73
N VAL A 158 -1.97 -13.10 12.82
CA VAL A 158 -2.55 -13.94 11.76
C VAL A 158 -1.47 -14.62 10.92
N ILE A 159 -0.47 -13.87 10.46
CA ILE A 159 0.64 -14.43 9.67
C ILE A 159 1.46 -15.43 10.49
N CYS A 160 1.73 -15.14 11.78
CA CYS A 160 2.45 -16.07 12.65
C CYS A 160 1.70 -17.39 12.84
N ASP A 161 0.39 -17.33 13.07
CA ASP A 161 -0.47 -18.49 13.23
C ASP A 161 -0.56 -19.30 11.91
N LEU A 162 -0.77 -18.62 10.78
CA LEU A 162 -0.80 -19.25 9.45
C LEU A 162 0.51 -20.01 9.13
N MET A 163 1.65 -19.45 9.54
CA MET A 163 2.97 -20.06 9.32
C MET A 163 3.32 -21.12 10.38
N GLY A 164 2.49 -21.34 11.38
CA GLY A 164 2.76 -22.28 12.46
C GLY A 164 3.93 -21.84 13.35
N ILE A 165 4.14 -20.53 13.50
CA ILE A 165 5.20 -19.97 14.34
C ILE A 165 4.80 -20.09 15.82
N PRO A 166 5.61 -20.80 16.64
CA PRO A 166 5.35 -20.90 18.08
C PRO A 166 5.34 -19.54 18.79
N PRO A 167 4.45 -19.33 19.79
CA PRO A 167 4.34 -18.06 20.53
C PRO A 167 5.67 -17.52 21.08
N LEU A 168 6.57 -18.42 21.51
CA LEU A 168 7.87 -18.06 22.08
C LEU A 168 8.78 -17.28 21.12
N TYR A 169 8.59 -17.40 19.81
CA TYR A 169 9.36 -16.68 18.80
C TYR A 169 8.73 -15.35 18.38
N ARG A 170 7.42 -15.16 18.61
CA ARG A 170 6.65 -14.03 18.04
C ARG A 170 7.19 -12.66 18.45
N ARG A 171 7.49 -12.44 19.74
CA ARG A 171 8.06 -11.14 20.20
C ARG A 171 9.38 -10.81 19.51
N GLN A 172 10.23 -11.81 19.29
CA GLN A 172 11.51 -11.61 18.61
C GLN A 172 11.30 -11.29 17.13
N ILE A 173 10.38 -11.99 16.46
CA ILE A 173 10.05 -11.76 15.05
C ILE A 173 9.43 -10.38 14.85
N ALA A 174 8.46 -9.98 15.68
CA ALA A 174 7.84 -8.65 15.59
C ALA A 174 8.91 -7.54 15.58
N ARG A 175 9.85 -7.59 16.53
CA ARG A 175 10.99 -6.68 16.58
C ARG A 175 11.86 -6.74 15.32
N ARG A 176 12.04 -7.91 14.71
CA ARG A 176 12.84 -8.07 13.47
C ARG A 176 12.11 -7.56 12.24
N VAL A 177 10.78 -7.71 12.18
CA VAL A 177 9.94 -7.15 11.10
C VAL A 177 10.04 -5.63 11.12
N ASP A 178 9.87 -5.00 12.28
CA ASP A 178 10.04 -3.56 12.43
C ASP A 178 11.46 -3.13 12.01
N GLU A 179 12.50 -3.83 12.47
CA GLU A 179 13.89 -3.53 12.09
C GLU A 179 14.18 -3.70 10.59
N ALA A 180 13.45 -4.58 9.91
CA ALA A 180 13.59 -4.83 8.48
C ALA A 180 12.81 -3.81 7.64
N SER A 181 11.62 -3.37 8.07
CA SER A 181 10.76 -2.42 7.35
C SER A 181 11.09 -0.94 7.64
N GLN A 182 11.75 -0.66 8.76
CA GLN A 182 12.09 0.69 9.26
C GLN A 182 12.67 1.65 8.21
N ASN A 183 13.37 1.15 7.20
CA ASN A 183 14.11 1.98 6.23
C ASN A 183 13.61 1.87 4.79
N VAL A 184 12.54 1.10 4.54
CA VAL A 184 11.94 1.04 3.19
C VAL A 184 11.28 2.38 2.90
N GLY A 185 11.66 3.05 1.81
CA GLY A 185 11.07 4.33 1.39
C GLY A 185 11.52 5.58 2.15
N VAL A 186 12.29 5.45 3.24
CA VAL A 186 12.71 6.56 4.12
C VAL A 186 14.18 6.94 3.89
N ARG A 187 14.49 8.23 3.66
CA ARG A 187 15.89 8.73 3.60
C ARG A 187 16.29 9.57 4.85
N ARG A 188 17.21 8.98 5.66
CA ARG A 188 18.29 9.52 6.55
C ARG A 188 18.11 9.66 8.08
N SER A 189 19.14 9.15 8.80
CA SER A 189 19.99 9.86 9.78
C SER A 189 21.45 9.33 9.69
N ARG A 190 22.45 10.09 10.16
CA ARG A 190 23.91 9.79 10.07
C ARG A 190 24.38 8.59 10.92
N LEU A 191 23.55 8.11 11.85
CA LEU A 191 23.90 7.02 12.77
C LEU A 191 23.42 5.68 12.21
N ARG A 192 24.16 5.16 11.24
CA ARG A 192 24.03 3.78 10.79
C ARG A 192 24.54 2.88 11.93
N VAL A 193 23.75 1.89 12.34
CA VAL A 193 24.33 0.63 12.82
C VAL A 193 24.39 -0.28 11.60
N PRO A 194 25.56 -0.44 10.96
CA PRO A 194 25.67 -1.28 9.77
C PRO A 194 25.14 -2.68 10.08
N GLY A 195 24.19 -3.14 9.29
CA GLY A 195 23.73 -4.54 9.34
C GLY A 195 22.61 -4.87 10.33
N ARG A 196 21.89 -3.91 10.94
CA ARG A 196 20.73 -4.24 11.81
C ARG A 196 19.61 -4.97 11.05
N GLY A 197 19.11 -4.39 9.95
CA GLY A 197 18.12 -5.05 9.08
C GLY A 197 18.65 -6.33 8.43
N LEU A 198 19.94 -6.36 8.09
CA LEU A 198 20.62 -7.56 7.58
C LEU A 198 20.59 -8.71 8.59
N ARG A 199 20.95 -8.43 9.85
CA ARG A 199 20.92 -9.40 10.95
C ARG A 199 19.48 -9.84 11.25
N ALA A 200 18.51 -8.94 11.14
CA ALA A 200 17.10 -9.26 11.29
C ALA A 200 16.65 -10.28 10.21
N LEU A 201 16.93 -10.00 8.94
CA LEU A 201 16.64 -10.91 7.82
C LEU A 201 17.36 -12.26 7.96
N ALA A 202 18.65 -12.27 8.27
CA ALA A 202 19.42 -13.49 8.45
C ALA A 202 18.87 -14.36 9.59
N HIS A 203 18.47 -13.74 10.70
CA HIS A 203 17.84 -14.44 11.82
C HIS A 203 16.49 -15.05 11.39
N MET A 204 15.63 -14.25 10.76
CA MET A 204 14.33 -14.70 10.26
C MET A 204 14.49 -15.91 9.32
N GLN A 205 15.47 -15.87 8.40
CA GLN A 205 15.76 -17.00 7.53
C GLN A 205 16.28 -18.24 8.26
N TRP A 206 17.16 -18.07 9.25
CA TRP A 206 17.65 -19.19 10.06
C TRP A 206 16.53 -19.89 10.84
N MET A 207 15.66 -19.12 11.47
CA MET A 207 14.50 -19.62 12.20
C MET A 207 13.57 -20.37 11.25
N MET A 208 13.32 -19.85 10.06
CA MET A 208 12.51 -20.56 9.06
C MET A 208 13.15 -21.81 8.53
N ALA A 209 14.46 -21.81 8.31
CA ALA A 209 15.18 -23.03 7.93
C ALA A 209 15.11 -24.09 9.04
N ARG A 210 15.02 -23.69 10.32
CA ARG A 210 14.77 -24.61 11.43
C ARG A 210 13.34 -25.14 11.42
N LEU A 211 12.34 -24.27 11.33
CA LEU A 211 10.92 -24.66 11.28
C LEU A 211 10.63 -25.56 10.06
N ALA A 212 11.17 -25.24 8.90
CA ALA A 212 11.08 -26.05 7.69
C ALA A 212 11.64 -27.47 7.87
N ARG A 213 12.79 -27.61 8.54
CA ARG A 213 13.39 -28.92 8.83
C ARG A 213 12.54 -29.73 9.79
N GLU A 214 11.93 -29.08 10.77
CA GLU A 214 10.98 -29.69 11.68
C GLU A 214 9.75 -30.18 10.92
N ARG A 215 9.11 -29.33 10.10
CA ARG A 215 7.92 -29.68 9.32
C ARG A 215 8.15 -30.75 8.25
N ARG A 216 9.36 -30.85 7.69
CA ARG A 216 9.70 -31.99 6.82
C ARG A 216 9.75 -33.33 7.56
N ARG A 217 10.04 -33.33 8.86
CA ARG A 217 10.09 -34.55 9.70
C ARG A 217 8.76 -34.84 10.35
N GLN A 218 8.05 -33.79 10.75
CA GLN A 218 6.78 -33.82 11.47
C GLN A 218 5.87 -32.73 10.87
N PRO A 219 5.20 -33.04 9.74
CA PRO A 219 4.27 -32.11 9.11
C PRO A 219 3.15 -31.72 10.08
N ALA A 220 2.73 -30.46 9.99
CA ALA A 220 1.58 -29.92 10.71
C ALA A 220 0.59 -29.32 9.70
N ASP A 221 -0.55 -28.85 10.19
CA ASP A 221 -1.57 -28.20 9.36
C ASP A 221 -1.27 -26.68 9.21
N ASP A 222 -0.06 -26.33 8.75
CA ASP A 222 0.40 -24.95 8.56
C ASP A 222 0.99 -24.67 7.18
N LEU A 223 1.10 -23.38 6.83
CA LEU A 223 1.62 -22.94 5.52
C LEU A 223 3.06 -23.43 5.29
N VAL A 224 3.88 -23.53 6.34
CA VAL A 224 5.27 -23.98 6.20
C VAL A 224 5.29 -25.44 5.78
N SER A 225 4.48 -26.30 6.39
CA SER A 225 4.32 -27.70 5.99
C SER A 225 3.87 -27.80 4.54
N ALA A 226 2.85 -27.03 4.16
CA ALA A 226 2.34 -26.99 2.78
C ALA A 226 3.39 -26.54 1.74
N LEU A 227 4.36 -25.70 2.12
CA LEU A 227 5.40 -25.20 1.21
C LEU A 227 6.67 -26.05 1.13
N VAL A 228 6.93 -26.88 2.14
CA VAL A 228 8.18 -27.68 2.23
C VAL A 228 7.98 -29.17 1.99
N CYS A 229 6.75 -29.65 2.11
CA CYS A 229 6.33 -30.98 1.68
C CYS A 229 6.01 -30.92 0.19
N ALA A 230 6.45 -31.93 -0.56
CA ALA A 230 6.18 -32.00 -1.99
C ALA A 230 4.67 -32.10 -2.25
N ASP A 231 4.17 -31.30 -3.19
CA ASP A 231 2.79 -31.41 -3.67
C ASP A 231 2.60 -32.66 -4.56
N ILE A 232 1.39 -32.84 -5.11
CA ILE A 232 1.05 -33.97 -6.00
C ILE A 232 1.95 -34.01 -7.25
N ASP A 233 2.49 -32.86 -7.67
CA ASP A 233 3.41 -32.73 -8.82
C ASP A 233 4.90 -32.82 -8.39
N GLY A 234 5.16 -33.21 -7.14
CA GLY A 234 6.51 -33.32 -6.58
C GLY A 234 7.19 -31.98 -6.30
N GLN A 235 6.46 -30.86 -6.35
CA GLN A 235 7.03 -29.52 -6.21
C GLN A 235 7.05 -29.08 -4.75
N ALA A 236 8.16 -28.48 -4.32
CA ALA A 236 8.32 -27.86 -3.00
C ALA A 236 9.31 -26.69 -3.08
N LEU A 237 9.23 -25.77 -2.13
CA LEU A 237 10.23 -24.71 -2.03
C LEU A 237 11.56 -25.25 -1.51
N THR A 238 12.64 -24.86 -2.19
CA THR A 238 13.99 -24.99 -1.62
C THR A 238 14.10 -24.17 -0.34
N ALA A 239 15.05 -24.50 0.54
CA ALA A 239 15.25 -23.74 1.78
C ALA A 239 15.51 -22.25 1.53
N ARG A 240 16.21 -21.94 0.42
CA ARG A 240 16.50 -20.56 0.00
C ARG A 240 15.25 -19.84 -0.51
N GLN A 241 14.42 -20.50 -1.33
CA GLN A 241 13.15 -19.93 -1.79
C GLN A 241 12.17 -19.71 -0.63
N LEU A 242 12.09 -20.65 0.32
CA LEU A 242 11.26 -20.50 1.51
C LEU A 242 11.71 -19.32 2.37
N GLY A 243 13.01 -19.17 2.62
CA GLY A 243 13.54 -18.04 3.39
C GLY A 243 13.28 -16.69 2.72
N ALA A 244 13.39 -16.62 1.38
CA ALA A 244 13.05 -15.43 0.61
C ALA A 244 11.55 -15.13 0.64
N PHE A 245 10.71 -16.14 0.43
CA PHE A 245 9.25 -16.02 0.47
C PHE A 245 8.76 -15.59 1.85
N PHE A 246 9.31 -16.15 2.93
CA PHE A 246 8.98 -15.76 4.29
C PHE A 246 9.31 -14.30 4.58
N SER A 247 10.49 -13.86 4.16
CA SER A 247 10.91 -12.47 4.34
C SER A 247 9.99 -11.51 3.58
N LEU A 248 9.56 -11.91 2.38
CA LEU A 248 8.56 -11.17 1.61
C LEU A 248 7.20 -11.15 2.33
N LEU A 249 6.71 -12.28 2.81
CA LEU A 249 5.40 -12.40 3.45
C LEU A 249 5.31 -11.55 4.73
N LEU A 250 6.35 -11.56 5.57
CA LEU A 250 6.37 -10.75 6.78
C LEU A 250 6.41 -9.25 6.49
N VAL A 251 7.19 -8.81 5.50
CA VAL A 251 7.28 -7.37 5.18
C VAL A 251 6.03 -6.91 4.43
N ALA A 252 5.63 -7.63 3.38
CA ALA A 252 4.52 -7.25 2.52
C ALA A 252 3.16 -7.45 3.21
N GLY A 253 2.99 -8.53 4.00
CA GLY A 253 1.73 -8.87 4.64
C GLY A 253 1.46 -8.09 5.93
N VAL A 254 2.50 -7.70 6.68
CA VAL A 254 2.32 -6.96 7.94
C VAL A 254 2.17 -5.46 7.72
N GLU A 255 3.14 -4.85 7.04
CA GLU A 255 3.21 -3.38 6.96
C GLU A 255 2.02 -2.79 6.18
N THR A 256 1.61 -3.44 5.08
CA THR A 256 0.52 -2.91 4.24
C THR A 256 -0.83 -2.96 4.93
N THR A 257 -1.19 -4.11 5.51
CA THR A 257 -2.47 -4.28 6.21
C THR A 257 -2.52 -3.46 7.50
N ARG A 258 -1.41 -3.37 8.26
CA ARG A 258 -1.31 -2.47 9.41
C ARG A 258 -1.67 -1.03 9.04
N ASN A 259 -1.08 -0.52 7.95
CA ASN A 259 -1.33 0.85 7.53
C ASN A 259 -2.76 1.03 7.02
N ALA A 260 -3.32 0.04 6.31
CA ALA A 260 -4.73 0.08 5.90
C ALA A 260 -5.67 0.13 7.11
N ILE A 261 -5.44 -0.68 8.14
CA ILE A 261 -6.24 -0.68 9.39
C ILE A 261 -6.11 0.68 10.12
N ALA A 262 -4.88 1.22 10.24
CA ALA A 262 -4.66 2.51 10.89
C ALA A 262 -5.36 3.65 10.16
N HIS A 263 -5.21 3.74 8.83
CA HIS A 263 -5.93 4.73 8.01
C HIS A 263 -7.44 4.50 8.03
N GLY A 264 -7.91 3.26 8.05
CA GLY A 264 -9.33 2.95 8.14
C GLY A 264 -9.97 3.49 9.42
N LEU A 265 -9.27 3.43 10.57
CA LEU A 265 -9.78 4.06 11.79
C LEU A 265 -9.84 5.59 11.66
N VAL A 266 -8.82 6.22 11.06
CA VAL A 266 -8.83 7.67 10.80
C VAL A 266 -10.02 8.04 9.92
N LEU A 267 -10.19 7.36 8.77
CA LEU A 267 -11.26 7.62 7.81
C LEU A 267 -12.65 7.48 8.46
N LEU A 268 -12.90 6.39 9.19
CA LEU A 268 -14.18 6.16 9.88
C LEU A 268 -14.40 7.09 11.09
N SER A 269 -13.34 7.69 11.64
CA SER A 269 -13.46 8.70 12.70
C SER A 269 -13.76 10.08 12.12
N GLU A 270 -13.25 10.39 10.93
CA GLU A 270 -13.50 11.65 10.20
C GLU A 270 -14.86 11.66 9.48
N HIS A 271 -15.40 10.48 9.15
CA HIS A 271 -16.67 10.27 8.44
C HIS A 271 -17.64 9.44 9.30
N PRO A 272 -18.18 10.01 10.39
CA PRO A 272 -19.06 9.28 11.31
C PRO A 272 -20.31 8.72 10.61
N GLU A 273 -20.82 9.39 9.58
CA GLU A 273 -21.95 8.91 8.78
C GLU A 273 -21.64 7.62 8.01
N GLN A 274 -20.44 7.51 7.44
CA GLN A 274 -19.96 6.29 6.78
C GLN A 274 -19.75 5.16 7.80
N ARG A 275 -19.25 5.50 8.99
CA ARG A 275 -19.12 4.54 10.10
C ARG A 275 -20.47 4.03 10.59
N GLU A 276 -21.45 4.90 10.79
CA GLU A 276 -22.81 4.54 11.18
C GLU A 276 -23.46 3.65 10.13
N LEU A 277 -23.27 3.96 8.84
CA LEU A 277 -23.72 3.12 7.74
C LEU A 277 -23.09 1.72 7.80
N LEU A 278 -21.77 1.64 7.97
CA LEU A 278 -21.06 0.36 8.13
C LEU A 278 -21.56 -0.43 9.34
N ALA A 279 -21.85 0.23 10.47
CA ALA A 279 -22.36 -0.43 11.68
C ALA A 279 -23.83 -0.88 11.54
N SER A 280 -24.62 -0.20 10.71
CA SER A 280 -26.05 -0.48 10.52
C SER A 280 -26.32 -1.83 9.84
N ASP A 281 -25.45 -2.24 8.93
CA ASP A 281 -25.51 -3.50 8.19
C ASP A 281 -24.09 -3.90 7.76
N PHE A 282 -23.32 -4.44 8.70
CA PHE A 282 -21.91 -4.74 8.48
C PHE A 282 -21.69 -5.70 7.30
N ASP A 283 -22.49 -6.76 7.22
CA ASP A 283 -22.34 -7.78 6.16
C ASP A 283 -22.56 -7.18 4.76
N ARG A 284 -23.49 -6.23 4.63
CA ARG A 284 -23.75 -5.53 3.37
C ARG A 284 -22.64 -4.58 2.96
N TYR A 285 -22.07 -3.83 3.91
CA TYR A 285 -21.19 -2.70 3.61
C TYR A 285 -19.70 -3.00 3.79
N ALA A 286 -19.32 -4.07 4.49
CA ALA A 286 -17.94 -4.34 4.84
C ALA A 286 -17.02 -4.51 3.63
N ASP A 287 -17.45 -5.19 2.57
CA ASP A 287 -16.60 -5.39 1.37
C ASP A 287 -16.30 -4.05 0.68
N GLY A 288 -17.33 -3.23 0.44
CA GLY A 288 -17.17 -1.89 -0.14
C GLY A 288 -16.33 -0.96 0.74
N ALA A 289 -16.55 -1.01 2.07
CA ALA A 289 -15.77 -0.24 3.03
C ALA A 289 -14.28 -0.62 3.00
N MET A 290 -13.95 -1.92 2.93
CA MET A 290 -12.55 -2.36 2.89
C MET A 290 -11.86 -1.95 1.58
N GLU A 291 -12.55 -2.05 0.43
CA GLU A 291 -11.99 -1.58 -0.85
C GLU A 291 -11.78 -0.06 -0.82
N GLU A 292 -12.72 0.71 -0.25
CA GLU A 292 -12.59 2.16 -0.15
C GLU A 292 -11.50 2.59 0.82
N VAL A 293 -11.33 1.89 1.95
CA VAL A 293 -10.20 2.09 2.88
C VAL A 293 -8.87 1.83 2.17
N VAL A 294 -8.76 0.79 1.34
CA VAL A 294 -7.53 0.49 0.61
C VAL A 294 -7.28 1.50 -0.52
N ARG A 295 -8.32 1.92 -1.24
CA ARG A 295 -8.22 3.00 -2.24
C ARG A 295 -7.73 4.29 -1.58
N HIS A 296 -8.33 4.67 -0.46
CA HIS A 296 -7.94 5.88 0.25
C HIS A 296 -6.56 5.76 0.86
N SER A 297 -6.31 4.78 1.70
CA SER A 297 -5.02 4.63 2.40
C SER A 297 -3.87 4.43 1.42
N THR A 298 -4.10 3.70 0.32
CA THR A 298 -3.10 3.24 -0.64
C THR A 298 -1.78 2.90 0.07
N PRO A 299 -1.74 1.79 0.85
CA PRO A 299 -0.64 1.54 1.78
C PRO A 299 0.73 1.54 1.11
N ILE A 300 0.81 1.05 -0.14
CA ILE A 300 1.98 1.20 -1.01
C ILE A 300 1.71 2.31 -2.02
N ILE A 301 2.51 3.37 -1.95
CA ILE A 301 2.43 4.55 -2.81
C ILE A 301 2.84 4.19 -4.23
N GLN A 302 3.93 3.44 -4.39
CA GLN A 302 4.52 3.18 -5.70
C GLN A 302 5.36 1.91 -5.77
N PHE A 303 5.42 1.34 -6.97
CA PHE A 303 6.44 0.37 -7.37
C PHE A 303 7.10 0.86 -8.66
N ARG A 304 8.35 0.46 -8.85
CA ARG A 304 9.09 0.70 -10.08
C ARG A 304 9.01 -0.50 -11.03
N ARG A 305 9.12 -0.24 -12.32
CA ARG A 305 9.48 -1.20 -13.37
C ARG A 305 10.65 -0.69 -14.20
N THR A 306 11.30 -1.61 -14.89
CA THR A 306 12.33 -1.30 -15.89
C THR A 306 11.81 -1.68 -17.26
N VAL A 307 11.92 -0.76 -18.22
CA VAL A 307 11.53 -1.01 -19.60
C VAL A 307 12.46 -2.07 -20.18
N SER A 308 11.91 -3.22 -20.58
CA SER A 308 12.65 -4.35 -21.13
C SER A 308 12.60 -4.42 -22.66
N THR A 309 11.55 -3.87 -23.25
CA THR A 309 11.33 -3.80 -24.70
C THR A 309 10.80 -2.42 -25.03
N ALA A 310 11.24 -1.85 -26.17
CA ALA A 310 10.76 -0.54 -26.60
C ALA A 310 9.23 -0.57 -26.78
N CYS A 311 8.54 0.42 -26.23
CA CYS A 311 7.08 0.48 -26.24
C CYS A 311 6.59 1.92 -26.11
N GLU A 312 5.34 2.16 -26.50
CA GLU A 312 4.66 3.43 -26.25
C GLU A 312 3.67 3.28 -25.09
N LEU A 313 3.64 4.26 -24.18
CA LEU A 313 2.63 4.36 -23.13
C LEU A 313 2.39 5.82 -22.76
N GLY A 314 1.12 6.23 -22.62
CA GLY A 314 0.76 7.59 -22.24
C GLY A 314 1.32 8.65 -23.19
N GLY A 315 1.32 8.41 -24.51
CA GLY A 315 1.84 9.36 -25.51
C GLY A 315 3.36 9.53 -25.52
N ARG A 316 4.10 8.62 -24.87
CA ARG A 316 5.57 8.60 -24.84
C ARG A 316 6.12 7.26 -25.32
N GLU A 317 7.12 7.31 -26.19
CA GLU A 317 8.00 6.18 -26.48
C GLU A 317 9.03 5.97 -25.36
N PHE A 318 9.18 4.72 -24.94
CA PHE A 318 10.15 4.27 -23.95
C PHE A 318 11.21 3.37 -24.58
N ALA A 319 12.47 3.57 -24.19
CA ALA A 319 13.62 2.78 -24.59
C ALA A 319 13.98 1.72 -23.53
N PRO A 320 14.51 0.55 -23.92
CA PRO A 320 15.01 -0.45 -22.98
C PRO A 320 16.02 0.14 -21.98
N GLY A 321 15.86 -0.20 -20.70
CA GLY A 321 16.68 0.29 -19.59
C GLY A 321 16.10 1.52 -18.87
N GLU A 322 15.18 2.25 -19.48
CA GLU A 322 14.48 3.35 -18.80
C GLU A 322 13.67 2.84 -17.60
N LYS A 323 13.55 3.68 -16.57
CA LYS A 323 12.82 3.36 -15.34
C LYS A 323 11.47 4.06 -15.37
N VAL A 324 10.41 3.32 -15.07
CA VAL A 324 9.08 3.88 -14.85
C VAL A 324 8.64 3.61 -13.41
N VAL A 325 8.00 4.57 -12.78
CA VAL A 325 7.44 4.46 -11.44
C VAL A 325 5.93 4.54 -11.51
N LEU A 326 5.26 3.49 -11.03
CA LEU A 326 3.82 3.34 -11.00
C LEU A 326 3.30 3.93 -9.68
N PHE A 327 2.71 5.13 -9.73
CA PHE A 327 2.18 5.80 -8.53
C PHE A 327 0.72 5.40 -8.28
N TYR A 328 0.51 4.31 -7.54
CA TYR A 328 -0.81 3.85 -7.12
C TYR A 328 -1.59 4.91 -6.34
N ALA A 329 -0.92 5.69 -5.50
CA ALA A 329 -1.55 6.76 -4.72
C ALA A 329 -2.18 7.85 -5.61
N SER A 330 -1.60 8.08 -6.80
CA SER A 330 -2.18 8.97 -7.81
C SER A 330 -3.29 8.27 -8.59
N ALA A 331 -3.04 7.05 -9.08
CA ALA A 331 -4.01 6.28 -9.85
C ALA A 331 -5.33 6.06 -9.09
N ASN A 332 -5.27 5.84 -7.78
CA ASN A 332 -6.44 5.68 -6.90
C ASN A 332 -7.23 6.97 -6.66
N ARG A 333 -6.76 8.10 -7.22
CA ARG A 333 -7.39 9.42 -7.18
C ARG A 333 -7.59 10.00 -8.59
N ASP A 334 -7.48 9.19 -9.64
CA ASP A 334 -7.68 9.67 -11.02
C ASP A 334 -9.16 9.95 -11.27
N GLU A 335 -9.46 11.23 -11.49
CA GLU A 335 -10.80 11.79 -11.74
C GLU A 335 -11.44 11.20 -13.01
N ARG A 336 -10.64 10.63 -13.92
CA ARG A 336 -11.12 9.95 -15.13
C ARG A 336 -11.76 8.59 -14.84
N VAL A 337 -11.50 8.04 -13.66
CA VAL A 337 -11.96 6.70 -13.24
C VAL A 337 -12.87 6.79 -12.02
N PHE A 338 -12.59 7.69 -11.09
CA PHE A 338 -13.37 7.86 -9.87
C PHE A 338 -14.07 9.21 -9.90
N GLU A 339 -15.40 9.19 -9.86
CA GLU A 339 -16.19 10.39 -9.54
C GLU A 339 -15.89 10.83 -8.10
N ASP A 340 -15.63 12.12 -7.90
CA ASP A 340 -15.18 12.70 -6.63
C ASP A 340 -14.13 11.81 -5.93
N PRO A 341 -12.89 11.73 -6.48
CA PRO A 341 -11.90 10.79 -5.98
C PRO A 341 -11.47 11.08 -4.52
N ASP A 342 -11.72 12.29 -4.03
CA ASP A 342 -11.33 12.69 -2.68
C ASP A 342 -12.37 12.38 -1.62
N ALA A 343 -13.65 12.18 -1.99
CA ALA A 343 -14.68 11.68 -1.08
C ALA A 343 -14.42 10.24 -0.64
N PHE A 344 -14.62 9.99 0.66
CA PHE A 344 -14.65 8.65 1.24
C PHE A 344 -16.08 8.12 1.21
N ASP A 345 -16.31 7.12 0.37
CA ASP A 345 -17.62 6.50 0.18
C ASP A 345 -17.54 4.96 0.22
N ILE A 346 -18.02 4.34 1.30
CA ILE A 346 -17.99 2.88 1.45
C ILE A 346 -18.96 2.18 0.49
N THR A 347 -19.87 2.91 -0.14
CA THR A 347 -20.84 2.40 -1.11
C THR A 347 -20.35 2.50 -2.55
N ARG A 348 -19.17 3.08 -2.78
CA ARG A 348 -18.58 3.28 -4.10
C ARG A 348 -18.52 1.97 -4.89
N ASN A 349 -19.24 1.93 -6.00
CA ASN A 349 -19.27 0.78 -6.90
C ASN A 349 -19.52 1.24 -8.35
N PRO A 350 -18.67 0.88 -9.32
CA PRO A 350 -17.45 0.08 -9.18
C PRO A 350 -16.33 0.81 -8.44
N ASN A 351 -15.44 0.05 -7.79
CA ASN A 351 -14.24 0.59 -7.13
C ASN A 351 -12.95 -0.05 -7.72
N PRO A 352 -12.54 0.33 -8.95
CA PRO A 352 -11.41 -0.32 -9.64
C PRO A 352 -10.05 0.20 -9.15
N HIS A 353 -9.86 0.34 -7.83
CA HIS A 353 -8.61 0.80 -7.25
C HIS A 353 -7.44 -0.16 -7.51
N LEU A 354 -6.23 0.38 -7.58
CA LEU A 354 -4.99 -0.34 -7.86
C LEU A 354 -4.15 -0.55 -6.58
N GLY A 355 -4.78 -0.47 -5.40
CA GLY A 355 -4.10 -0.62 -4.10
C GLY A 355 -3.48 -2.01 -3.88
N TYR A 356 -3.99 -3.03 -4.58
CA TYR A 356 -3.43 -4.39 -4.63
C TYR A 356 -2.53 -4.62 -5.87
N GLY A 357 -2.17 -3.55 -6.59
CA GLY A 357 -1.47 -3.59 -7.89
C GLY A 357 -2.44 -3.48 -9.07
N GLY A 358 -1.95 -3.03 -10.23
CA GLY A 358 -2.71 -2.80 -11.46
C GLY A 358 -3.24 -4.05 -12.18
N GLY A 359 -3.29 -5.19 -11.49
CA GLY A 359 -3.49 -6.50 -12.10
C GLY A 359 -2.17 -7.10 -12.63
N GLY A 360 -2.29 -8.04 -13.56
CA GLY A 360 -1.15 -8.76 -14.12
C GLY A 360 -0.56 -9.81 -13.16
N PRO A 361 0.63 -10.35 -13.46
CA PRO A 361 1.21 -11.48 -12.72
C PRO A 361 1.52 -11.14 -11.25
N HIS A 362 1.81 -9.87 -10.95
CA HIS A 362 2.19 -9.41 -9.62
C HIS A 362 1.02 -8.88 -8.78
N TYR A 363 -0.23 -9.07 -9.20
CA TYR A 363 -1.39 -8.74 -8.36
C TYR A 363 -1.24 -9.35 -6.96
N CYS A 364 -1.58 -8.60 -5.92
CA CYS A 364 -1.32 -8.97 -4.54
C CYS A 364 -1.87 -10.36 -4.23
N LEU A 365 -0.98 -11.28 -3.85
CA LEU A 365 -1.36 -12.64 -3.49
C LEU A 365 -2.20 -12.67 -2.20
N GLY A 366 -1.92 -11.76 -1.26
CA GLY A 366 -2.58 -11.66 0.04
C GLY A 366 -3.85 -10.82 0.03
N ALA A 367 -4.36 -10.38 -1.12
CA ALA A 367 -5.47 -9.43 -1.19
C ALA A 367 -6.74 -9.95 -0.50
N HIS A 368 -7.03 -11.25 -0.60
CA HIS A 368 -8.18 -11.84 0.09
C HIS A 368 -7.99 -11.84 1.61
N LEU A 369 -6.83 -12.29 2.09
CA LEU A 369 -6.51 -12.31 3.52
C LEU A 369 -6.53 -10.92 4.13
N ALA A 370 -5.94 -9.92 3.46
CA ALA A 370 -5.95 -8.53 3.93
C ALA A 370 -7.38 -7.99 4.12
N ARG A 371 -8.30 -8.29 3.19
CA ARG A 371 -9.72 -7.95 3.35
C ARG A 371 -10.33 -8.61 4.57
N GLN A 372 -10.12 -9.92 4.74
CA GLN A 372 -10.66 -10.64 5.91
C GLN A 372 -10.13 -10.08 7.23
N GLU A 373 -8.83 -9.77 7.30
CA GLU A 373 -8.22 -9.15 8.48
C GLU A 373 -8.85 -7.79 8.80
N MET A 374 -9.02 -6.92 7.80
CA MET A 374 -9.66 -5.62 8.01
C MET A 374 -11.15 -5.76 8.39
N LYS A 375 -11.90 -6.66 7.73
CA LYS A 375 -13.31 -6.94 8.08
C LYS A 375 -13.43 -7.39 9.53
N ALA A 376 -12.70 -8.43 9.92
CA ALA A 376 -12.79 -8.98 11.26
C ALA A 376 -12.42 -7.94 12.33
N ILE A 377 -11.34 -7.19 12.14
CA ILE A 377 -10.95 -6.20 13.16
C ILE A 377 -11.94 -5.03 13.25
N PHE A 378 -12.46 -4.53 12.12
CA PHE A 378 -13.45 -3.45 12.16
C PHE A 378 -14.81 -3.92 12.68
N GLN A 379 -15.21 -5.17 12.39
CA GLN A 379 -16.41 -5.77 12.98
C GLN A 379 -16.31 -5.74 14.52
N GLU A 380 -15.22 -6.27 15.07
CA GLU A 380 -15.00 -6.27 16.53
C GLU A 380 -14.95 -4.84 17.09
N LEU A 381 -14.21 -3.92 16.47
CA LEU A 381 -14.10 -2.53 16.93
C LEU A 381 -15.43 -1.77 16.94
N LEU A 382 -16.33 -2.07 15.99
CA LEU A 382 -17.64 -1.43 15.89
C LEU A 382 -18.64 -1.94 16.94
N THR A 383 -18.43 -3.14 17.50
CA THR A 383 -19.32 -3.73 18.51
C THR A 383 -19.03 -3.28 19.94
N VAL A 384 -17.94 -2.52 20.16
CA VAL A 384 -17.49 -2.12 21.51
C VAL A 384 -18.09 -0.77 21.93
N PRO A 385 -18.90 -0.71 23.00
CA PRO A 385 -19.29 0.54 23.65
C PRO A 385 -18.34 0.93 24.82
N PRO A 386 -18.05 2.23 25.03
CA PRO A 386 -18.32 3.33 24.12
C PRO A 386 -17.42 3.27 22.89
N ALA A 387 -17.88 3.86 21.78
CA ALA A 387 -17.24 3.76 20.48
C ALA A 387 -15.75 4.16 20.50
N LEU A 388 -14.92 3.31 19.90
CA LEU A 388 -13.50 3.59 19.70
C LEU A 388 -13.30 4.54 18.50
N ARG A 389 -12.51 5.60 18.66
CA ARG A 389 -12.17 6.55 17.57
C ARG A 389 -10.75 7.07 17.69
N ALA A 390 -10.17 7.47 16.55
CA ALA A 390 -8.94 8.23 16.53
C ALA A 390 -9.13 9.58 17.26
N VAL A 391 -8.11 10.02 17.99
CA VAL A 391 -8.05 11.34 18.61
C VAL A 391 -6.73 12.02 18.25
N GLY A 392 -6.80 13.25 17.75
CA GLY A 392 -5.63 13.94 17.22
C GLY A 392 -5.13 13.39 15.89
N ALA A 393 -4.03 13.94 15.40
CA ALA A 393 -3.44 13.57 14.12
C ALA A 393 -2.62 12.28 14.21
N ALA A 394 -2.69 11.47 13.15
CA ALA A 394 -1.80 10.34 12.96
C ALA A 394 -0.36 10.82 12.76
N GLU A 395 0.60 10.19 13.44
CA GLU A 395 2.02 10.47 13.19
C GLU A 395 2.49 9.66 11.97
N LEU A 396 2.67 10.33 10.83
CA LEU A 396 3.13 9.69 9.60
C LEU A 396 4.65 9.58 9.55
N VAL A 397 5.14 8.57 8.81
CA VAL A 397 6.56 8.46 8.46
C VAL A 397 6.79 9.03 7.07
N ASP A 398 7.78 9.92 6.95
CA ASP A 398 8.25 10.47 5.68
C ASP A 398 8.80 9.36 4.78
N SER A 399 7.95 8.83 3.90
CA SER A 399 8.27 7.72 3.01
C SER A 399 7.79 7.98 1.59
N SER A 400 8.64 7.65 0.62
CA SER A 400 8.31 7.66 -0.80
C SER A 400 7.74 6.34 -1.31
N PHE A 401 7.56 5.36 -0.43
CA PHE A 401 7.16 4.02 -0.81
C PHE A 401 5.83 3.59 -0.18
N ASP A 402 5.59 3.93 1.07
CA ASP A 402 4.39 3.53 1.81
C ASP A 402 3.76 4.70 2.57
N ASN A 403 2.44 4.68 2.73
CA ASN A 403 1.71 5.66 3.55
C ASN A 403 1.71 5.20 5.02
N ARG A 404 2.91 5.14 5.60
CA ARG A 404 3.10 4.53 6.92
C ARG A 404 2.62 5.42 8.07
N VAL A 405 1.84 4.83 8.98
CA VAL A 405 1.43 5.42 10.24
C VAL A 405 2.32 4.88 11.37
N ARG A 406 3.13 5.75 11.98
CA ARG A 406 4.00 5.39 13.11
C ARG A 406 3.16 5.12 14.36
N SER A 407 2.33 6.08 14.73
CA SER A 407 1.49 6.06 15.93
C SER A 407 0.15 6.74 15.62
N LEU A 408 -0.91 6.31 16.31
CA LEU A 408 -2.24 6.87 16.20
C LEU A 408 -2.90 6.89 17.58
N PRO A 409 -3.00 8.06 18.23
CA PRO A 409 -3.73 8.16 19.47
C PRO A 409 -5.22 7.87 19.26
N PHE A 410 -5.83 7.17 20.20
CA PHE A 410 -7.24 6.82 20.13
C PHE A 410 -7.88 6.84 21.52
N ALA A 411 -9.20 6.98 21.55
CA ALA A 411 -9.97 6.96 22.79
C ALA A 411 -11.30 6.26 22.59
N PHE A 412 -11.92 5.88 23.71
CA PHE A 412 -13.29 5.41 23.73
C PHE A 412 -14.19 6.54 24.20
N GLY A 413 -15.26 6.82 23.48
CA GLY A 413 -16.18 7.90 23.84
C GLY A 413 -17.48 7.84 23.04
N PRO A 414 -18.50 8.61 23.45
CA PRO A 414 -19.76 8.67 22.72
C PRO A 414 -19.52 9.12 21.26
N THR A 415 -20.30 8.54 20.35
CA THR A 415 -20.48 9.01 18.97
C THR A 415 -21.30 10.29 19.02
N HIS A 416 -20.78 11.39 19.56
CA HIS A 416 -21.56 12.62 19.60
C HIS A 416 -21.66 13.25 18.21
N THR A 417 -22.90 13.27 17.71
CA THR A 417 -23.41 14.18 16.70
C THR A 417 -23.23 15.62 17.16
N GLY A 418 -22.26 16.34 16.60
CA GLY A 418 -22.17 17.80 16.64
C GLY A 418 -21.30 18.40 17.76
N GLY A 419 -20.39 19.31 17.34
CA GLY A 419 -19.77 20.34 18.20
C GLY A 419 -18.33 20.06 18.64
N ASP A 420 -17.41 20.89 18.14
CA ASP A 420 -16.09 21.26 18.70
C ASP A 420 -14.88 20.31 18.68
N ALA A 421 -14.99 18.98 18.56
CA ALA A 421 -13.78 18.16 18.35
C ALA A 421 -13.34 18.09 16.87
N GLY A 422 -14.28 18.37 15.95
CA GLY A 422 -14.03 18.39 14.51
C GLY A 422 -13.53 19.72 13.98
N ALA A 423 -13.61 20.83 14.73
CA ALA A 423 -13.25 22.15 14.23
C ALA A 423 -11.73 22.32 14.04
N ASP A 424 -10.92 21.81 14.97
CA ASP A 424 -9.45 21.88 14.86
C ASP A 424 -8.88 20.89 13.84
N LEU A 425 -9.62 19.84 13.46
CA LEU A 425 -9.23 18.91 12.38
C LEU A 425 -9.82 19.33 11.01
N ARG A 426 -10.97 20.01 11.00
CA ARG A 426 -11.60 20.59 9.80
C ARG A 426 -10.98 21.91 9.38
N ALA A 427 -10.24 22.60 10.25
CA ALA A 427 -9.56 23.85 9.90
C ALA A 427 -8.52 23.68 8.77
N ASP A 428 -7.93 22.49 8.60
CA ASP A 428 -7.06 22.15 7.46
C ASP A 428 -7.85 21.68 6.21
N LEU A 429 -9.18 21.72 6.29
CA LEU A 429 -10.09 20.97 5.41
C LEU A 429 -11.29 21.76 4.89
N GLY A 430 -11.63 22.90 5.47
CA GLY A 430 -12.83 23.65 5.11
C GLY A 430 -12.75 25.12 5.47
N ALA A 431 -11.96 25.89 4.72
CA ALA A 431 -12.15 27.34 4.53
C ALA A 431 -11.33 27.80 3.31
N ASP A 432 -11.92 27.66 2.12
CA ASP A 432 -11.85 28.59 0.98
C ASP A 432 -12.37 27.87 -0.27
N LEU A 433 -13.69 27.65 -0.30
CA LEU A 433 -14.40 27.43 -1.57
C LEU A 433 -14.62 28.80 -2.22
N GLY A 434 -13.56 29.34 -2.82
CA GLY A 434 -13.71 30.27 -3.92
C GLY A 434 -14.18 29.47 -5.13
N ALA A 435 -15.48 29.55 -5.45
CA ALA A 435 -16.05 28.95 -6.64
C ALA A 435 -15.25 29.40 -7.89
N ILE A 436 -14.66 28.43 -8.60
CA ILE A 436 -14.08 28.68 -9.92
C ILE A 436 -15.24 28.60 -10.92
N ASP A 437 -15.64 29.76 -11.42
CA ASP A 437 -16.58 29.91 -12.53
C ASP A 437 -15.91 29.44 -13.83
N PHE A 438 -16.33 28.28 -14.34
CA PHE A 438 -15.95 27.82 -15.67
C PHE A 438 -16.92 28.43 -16.68
N GLY A 439 -16.56 29.62 -17.20
CA GLY A 439 -17.27 30.25 -18.31
C GLY A 439 -17.40 29.32 -19.53
N PRO A 440 -18.38 29.56 -20.43
CA PRO A 440 -18.73 28.63 -21.47
C PRO A 440 -17.62 28.47 -22.51
N VAL A 441 -17.30 27.21 -22.84
CA VAL A 441 -16.36 26.84 -23.89
C VAL A 441 -17.07 26.93 -25.23
N ASP A 442 -16.89 28.04 -25.95
CA ASP A 442 -17.34 28.17 -27.34
C ASP A 442 -16.44 27.37 -28.28
N GLY A 443 -16.98 26.26 -28.77
CA GLY A 443 -16.40 25.49 -29.87
C GLY A 443 -16.62 26.21 -31.20
N ARG A 444 -15.53 26.69 -31.82
CA ARG A 444 -15.37 26.85 -33.28
C ARG A 444 -13.95 27.31 -33.63
N GLY A 445 -13.05 26.34 -33.87
CA GLY A 445 -11.75 26.55 -34.50
C GLY A 445 -11.73 25.92 -35.90
N ALA A 446 -11.86 26.75 -36.93
CA ALA A 446 -11.92 26.34 -38.33
C ALA A 446 -10.56 25.87 -38.88
N VAL A 447 -10.59 24.81 -39.69
CA VAL A 447 -9.46 24.27 -40.48
C VAL A 447 -9.24 25.15 -41.73
N PRO A 448 -8.00 25.58 -42.07
CA PRO A 448 -7.76 26.30 -43.32
C PRO A 448 -7.60 25.32 -44.51
N LYS A 449 -8.46 25.49 -45.52
CA LYS A 449 -8.35 24.82 -46.83
C LYS A 449 -7.22 25.45 -47.66
N ARG A 450 -6.31 24.60 -48.16
CA ARG A 450 -5.32 24.94 -49.20
C ARG A 450 -6.04 25.22 -50.53
N ALA A 451 -5.71 26.34 -51.16
CA ALA A 451 -6.04 26.62 -52.56
C ALA A 451 -5.05 25.89 -53.49
N VAL A 452 -5.60 25.23 -54.50
CA VAL A 452 -4.87 24.66 -55.65
C VAL A 452 -5.18 25.56 -56.83
N ASP A 453 -4.18 26.29 -57.32
CA ASP A 453 -4.21 26.93 -58.62
C ASP A 453 -3.79 25.93 -59.70
N ARG A 454 -4.60 25.81 -60.74
CA ARG A 454 -4.23 25.28 -62.07
C ARG A 454 -4.52 26.35 -63.11
N PRO A 455 -3.71 26.43 -64.17
CA PRO A 455 -4.23 26.80 -65.47
C PRO A 455 -3.99 25.73 -66.55
N CYS A 456 -4.97 25.66 -67.46
CA CYS A 456 -5.10 24.90 -68.72
C CYS A 456 -5.29 23.38 -68.64
#